data_AF-A0A0A0JYE0-F1
#
_entry.id   AF-A0A0A0JYE0-F1
#
_cell.length_a   1.000
_cell.length_b   1.000
_cell.length_c   1.000
_cell.angle_alpha   90.00
_cell.angle_beta   90.00
_cell.angle_gamma   90.00
#
_symmetry.space_group_name_H-M   'P 1'
#
loop_
_entity.id
_entity.type
_entity.pdbx_description
1 polymer ?
#
loop_
_entity_poly.entity_id
_entity_poly.type
_entity_poly.pdbx_seq_one_letter_code
_entity_poly.pdbx_strand_id
1 'polypeptide(L)'
;MLVIVCPGQGSQTPGFLTPWLAIPGVRERLGWLSAVAGMDLLRHGTESDEATITDTAVAQPLIVASGLVSLLALFEHPADGFRLVGAGAGHSVGEITAAAAGGVISAEQAMVFVRERGRAMAEASAVQPTGMSAVVGGDPDEVAAAISSHGLTPANINGAGQVVAAGTMDQLAALSAAPPARARVIPLKVAGAFHTEHMAPAVDVLSGYAKAMSTHDARVPLVSNRDGAVVHSGRDVLGRLVSQVSNPVRWDLTMETFAQLGVTGIIEVPPAGTLAGLAKRVLKDVEILALKSPDDLEQAHRMVKEHGVSSGVAQDPTWRLVISPAKGMVSFTHSEVGTAVETGSVVATVGTLRDTYEVVAPHGGRVVEWLVEDGDPVSPGQPILRLHPQEG
;
A
#
# COMPACT_ATOMS: atom_id res chain seq x y z
N MET A 1 -11.15 -11.14 -11.23
CA MET A 1 -10.96 -10.27 -10.07
C MET A 1 -10.34 -8.93 -10.48
N LEU A 2 -10.83 -7.81 -9.93
CA LEU A 2 -10.26 -6.47 -10.16
C LEU A 2 -9.10 -6.16 -9.20
N VAL A 3 -8.00 -5.63 -9.73
CA VAL A 3 -6.86 -5.11 -8.96
C VAL A 3 -6.66 -3.62 -9.23
N ILE A 4 -6.45 -2.84 -8.17
CA ILE A 4 -6.06 -1.43 -8.28
C ILE A 4 -4.56 -1.31 -8.01
N VAL A 5 -3.83 -0.68 -8.93
CA VAL A 5 -2.38 -0.46 -8.78
C VAL A 5 -2.05 1.02 -8.71
N CYS A 6 -1.15 1.37 -7.78
CA CYS A 6 -0.71 2.74 -7.55
C CYS A 6 0.73 2.96 -8.06
N PRO A 7 0.97 3.93 -8.95
CA PRO A 7 2.27 4.12 -9.58
C PRO A 7 3.32 4.67 -8.60
N GLY A 8 4.59 4.48 -8.98
CA GLY A 8 5.75 4.99 -8.27
C GLY A 8 6.32 6.27 -8.87
N GLN A 9 7.49 6.71 -8.39
CA GLN A 9 8.20 7.88 -8.94
C GLN A 9 8.65 7.65 -10.39
N GLY A 10 8.54 8.70 -11.21
CA GLY A 10 8.91 8.68 -12.63
C GLY A 10 7.71 8.60 -13.58
N SER A 11 6.49 8.48 -13.06
CA SER A 11 5.26 8.51 -13.86
C SER A 11 4.60 9.89 -13.94
N GLN A 12 4.92 10.81 -13.04
CA GLN A 12 4.40 12.16 -13.02
C GLN A 12 4.88 12.99 -14.22
N THR A 13 3.97 13.78 -14.80
CA THR A 13 4.26 14.70 -15.91
C THR A 13 3.66 16.08 -15.62
N PRO A 14 4.23 17.18 -16.14
CA PRO A 14 3.68 18.52 -15.91
C PRO A 14 2.19 18.60 -16.25
N GLY A 15 1.42 19.23 -15.37
CA GLY A 15 -0.01 19.49 -15.61
C GLY A 15 -0.95 18.28 -15.46
N PHE A 16 -0.48 17.09 -15.08
CA PHE A 16 -1.29 15.87 -15.11
C PHE A 16 -2.54 15.90 -14.21
N LEU A 17 -2.55 16.73 -13.16
CA LEU A 17 -3.71 16.90 -12.27
C LEU A 17 -4.72 17.94 -12.76
N THR A 18 -4.38 18.74 -13.77
CA THR A 18 -5.25 19.80 -14.31
C THR A 18 -6.66 19.31 -14.65
N PRO A 19 -6.84 18.23 -15.44
CA PRO A 19 -8.20 17.78 -15.78
C PRO A 19 -8.95 17.25 -14.56
N TRP A 20 -8.26 16.70 -13.56
CA TRP A 20 -8.86 16.19 -12.32
C TRP A 20 -9.49 17.30 -11.46
N LEU A 21 -9.01 18.54 -11.57
CA LEU A 21 -9.57 19.67 -10.82
C LEU A 21 -11.00 20.05 -11.22
N ALA A 22 -11.49 19.54 -12.36
CA ALA A 22 -12.88 19.71 -12.79
C ALA A 22 -13.85 18.78 -12.04
N ILE A 23 -13.34 17.71 -11.40
CA ILE A 23 -14.17 16.79 -10.62
C ILE A 23 -14.55 17.46 -9.29
N PRO A 24 -15.86 17.51 -8.94
CA PRO A 24 -16.31 18.11 -7.69
C PRO A 24 -15.60 17.54 -6.45
N GLY A 25 -15.08 18.43 -5.60
CA GLY A 25 -14.40 18.05 -4.36
C GLY A 25 -12.91 17.70 -4.50
N VAL A 26 -12.37 17.52 -5.71
CA VAL A 26 -10.95 17.19 -5.90
C VAL A 26 -10.06 18.37 -5.53
N ARG A 27 -10.44 19.60 -5.93
CA ARG A 27 -9.66 20.81 -5.61
C ARG A 27 -9.58 21.04 -4.10
N GLU A 28 -10.69 20.93 -3.40
CA GLU A 28 -10.78 21.12 -1.96
C GLU A 28 -9.93 20.08 -1.21
N ARG A 29 -10.00 18.82 -1.65
CA ARG A 29 -9.19 17.75 -1.05
C ARG A 29 -7.71 17.90 -1.35
N LEU A 30 -7.31 18.26 -2.57
CA LEU A 30 -5.92 18.59 -2.86
C LEU A 30 -5.44 19.78 -2.01
N GLY A 31 -6.29 20.78 -1.78
CA GLY A 31 -6.00 21.88 -0.85
C GLY A 31 -5.77 21.40 0.58
N TRP A 32 -6.62 20.49 1.09
CA TRP A 32 -6.42 19.87 2.40
C TRP A 32 -5.13 19.05 2.48
N LEU A 33 -4.88 18.17 1.52
CA LEU A 33 -3.66 17.37 1.45
C LEU A 33 -2.42 18.25 1.29
N SER A 34 -2.53 19.41 0.63
CA SER A 34 -1.46 20.41 0.54
C SER A 34 -1.11 20.98 1.91
N ALA A 35 -2.12 21.33 2.70
CA ALA A 35 -1.91 21.81 4.08
C ALA A 35 -1.26 20.74 4.96
N VAL A 36 -1.70 19.48 4.85
CA VAL A 36 -1.13 18.35 5.61
C VAL A 36 0.32 18.05 5.19
N ALA A 37 0.59 18.06 3.89
CA ALA A 37 1.93 17.87 3.34
C ALA A 37 2.84 19.10 3.50
N GLY A 38 2.30 20.26 3.89
CA GLY A 38 3.06 21.50 3.99
C GLY A 38 3.64 21.97 2.64
N MET A 39 2.98 21.65 1.53
CA MET A 39 3.43 22.03 0.19
C MET A 39 2.26 22.23 -0.77
N ASP A 40 2.46 23.03 -1.81
CA ASP A 40 1.39 23.40 -2.75
C ASP A 40 1.21 22.32 -3.84
N LEU A 41 0.44 21.29 -3.53
CA LEU A 41 0.17 20.18 -4.45
C LEU A 41 -0.67 20.62 -5.66
N LEU A 42 -1.48 21.68 -5.52
CA LEU A 42 -2.23 22.24 -6.65
C LEU A 42 -1.24 22.80 -7.67
N ARG A 43 -0.35 23.71 -7.25
CA ARG A 43 0.68 24.27 -8.13
C ARG A 43 1.60 23.20 -8.72
N HIS A 44 2.01 22.21 -7.92
CA HIS A 44 2.87 21.13 -8.42
C HIS A 44 2.15 20.20 -9.40
N GLY A 45 0.86 19.99 -9.22
CA GLY A 45 0.03 19.17 -10.11
C GLY A 45 -0.36 19.84 -11.43
N THR A 46 -0.35 21.17 -11.51
CA THR A 46 -0.86 21.92 -12.66
C THR A 46 0.16 22.79 -13.39
N GLU A 47 1.05 23.48 -12.66
CA GLU A 47 1.86 24.58 -13.21
C GLU A 47 3.36 24.30 -13.20
N SER A 48 3.83 23.51 -12.23
CA SER A 48 5.26 23.24 -12.05
C SER A 48 5.85 22.47 -13.22
N ASP A 49 7.11 22.77 -13.54
CA ASP A 49 7.84 22.12 -14.63
C ASP A 49 8.31 20.70 -14.27
N GLU A 50 8.81 19.97 -15.27
CA GLU A 50 9.30 18.59 -15.10
C GLU A 50 10.43 18.52 -14.05
N ALA A 51 11.34 19.49 -14.05
CA ALA A 51 12.45 19.53 -13.11
C ALA A 51 11.96 19.62 -11.65
N THR A 52 10.99 20.50 -11.38
CA THR A 52 10.42 20.66 -10.04
C THR A 52 9.69 19.40 -9.58
N ILE A 53 8.85 18.80 -10.43
CA ILE A 53 8.05 17.64 -10.04
C ILE A 53 8.83 16.31 -10.08
N THR A 54 10.09 16.32 -10.56
CA THR A 54 11.00 15.18 -10.48
C THR A 54 11.90 15.21 -9.25
N ASP A 55 11.96 16.33 -8.52
CA ASP A 55 12.52 16.38 -7.18
C ASP A 55 11.80 15.35 -6.30
N THR A 56 12.57 14.48 -5.65
CA THR A 56 12.04 13.36 -4.86
C THR A 56 11.17 13.82 -3.69
N ALA A 57 11.49 14.97 -3.08
CA ALA A 57 10.70 15.55 -2.00
C ALA A 57 9.34 16.10 -2.47
N VAL A 58 9.21 16.44 -3.76
CA VAL A 58 7.97 16.93 -4.39
C VAL A 58 7.19 15.81 -5.04
N ALA A 59 7.87 14.96 -5.81
CA ALA A 59 7.28 13.88 -6.59
C ALA A 59 6.48 12.92 -5.71
N GLN A 60 7.04 12.50 -4.58
CA GLN A 60 6.44 11.47 -3.75
C GLN A 60 5.08 11.91 -3.15
N PRO A 61 4.97 13.06 -2.44
CA PRO A 61 3.67 13.56 -2.00
C PRO A 61 2.69 13.83 -3.14
N LEU A 62 3.18 14.37 -4.26
CA LEU A 62 2.34 14.67 -5.42
C LEU A 62 1.69 13.40 -6.01
N ILE A 63 2.47 12.33 -6.16
CA ILE A 63 2.00 11.03 -6.66
C ILE A 63 0.98 10.43 -5.69
N VAL A 64 1.28 10.40 -4.38
CA VAL A 64 0.35 9.84 -3.39
C VAL A 64 -0.96 10.62 -3.37
N ALA A 65 -0.89 11.95 -3.31
CA ALA A 65 -2.08 12.80 -3.32
C ALA A 65 -2.92 12.57 -4.58
N SER A 66 -2.29 12.45 -5.76
CA SER A 66 -3.00 12.22 -7.01
C SER A 66 -3.74 10.88 -7.04
N GLY A 67 -3.13 9.82 -6.52
CA GLY A 67 -3.78 8.52 -6.37
C GLY A 67 -4.96 8.60 -5.39
N LEU A 68 -4.77 9.25 -4.23
CA LEU A 68 -5.83 9.39 -3.22
C LEU A 68 -7.05 10.16 -3.73
N VAL A 69 -6.84 11.26 -4.46
CA VAL A 69 -7.99 12.06 -4.95
C VAL A 69 -8.69 11.45 -6.15
N SER A 70 -7.97 10.74 -7.02
CA SER A 70 -8.56 10.06 -8.18
C SER A 70 -9.38 8.83 -7.79
N LEU A 71 -8.97 8.10 -6.75
CA LEU A 71 -9.73 6.98 -6.19
C LEU A 71 -11.15 7.35 -5.77
N LEU A 72 -11.40 8.61 -5.41
CA LEU A 72 -12.73 9.09 -5.02
C LEU A 72 -13.70 9.20 -6.18
N ALA A 73 -13.18 9.32 -7.41
CA ALA A 73 -13.98 9.34 -8.63
C ALA A 73 -14.05 7.96 -9.31
N LEU A 74 -13.18 7.02 -8.91
CA LEU A 74 -13.09 5.69 -9.51
C LEU A 74 -14.32 4.82 -9.27
N PHE A 75 -15.07 5.06 -8.18
CA PHE A 75 -16.26 4.29 -7.84
C PHE A 75 -17.49 5.19 -7.83
N GLU A 76 -18.58 4.75 -8.47
CA GLU A 76 -19.86 5.49 -8.47
C GLU A 76 -20.40 5.68 -7.05
N HIS A 77 -20.19 4.69 -6.17
CA HIS A 77 -20.46 4.78 -4.75
C HIS A 77 -19.18 4.54 -3.92
N PRO A 78 -18.80 5.43 -2.98
CA PRO A 78 -17.54 5.30 -2.25
C PRO A 78 -17.35 3.99 -1.48
N ALA A 79 -18.45 3.37 -1.02
CA ALA A 79 -18.38 2.09 -0.32
C ALA A 79 -17.99 0.90 -1.23
N ASP A 80 -18.10 1.06 -2.55
CA ASP A 80 -17.80 -0.01 -3.50
C ASP A 80 -16.30 -0.29 -3.61
N GLY A 81 -15.45 0.69 -3.30
CA GLY A 81 -14.00 0.50 -3.35
C GLY A 81 -13.51 -0.63 -2.45
N PHE A 82 -14.10 -0.80 -1.27
CA PHE A 82 -13.76 -1.93 -0.39
C PHE A 82 -14.43 -3.23 -0.83
N ARG A 83 -15.63 -3.15 -1.41
CA ARG A 83 -16.43 -4.33 -1.76
C ARG A 83 -15.97 -5.00 -3.05
N LEU A 84 -15.64 -4.21 -4.08
CA LEU A 84 -15.45 -4.68 -5.45
C LEU A 84 -13.97 -4.86 -5.84
N VAL A 85 -13.04 -4.26 -5.09
CA VAL A 85 -11.61 -4.45 -5.34
C VAL A 85 -11.15 -5.74 -4.68
N GLY A 86 -10.56 -6.64 -5.47
CA GLY A 86 -10.04 -7.91 -4.98
C GLY A 86 -8.64 -7.83 -4.39
N ALA A 87 -7.80 -6.92 -4.89
CA ALA A 87 -6.52 -6.59 -4.27
C ALA A 87 -6.05 -5.18 -4.64
N GLY A 88 -5.22 -4.59 -3.78
CA GLY A 88 -4.49 -3.35 -4.02
C GLY A 88 -2.99 -3.58 -3.97
N ALA A 89 -2.23 -2.83 -4.77
CA ALA A 89 -0.78 -2.75 -4.60
C ALA A 89 -0.28 -1.40 -5.10
N GLY A 90 0.96 -1.07 -4.79
CA GLY A 90 1.62 0.02 -5.47
C GLY A 90 3.09 -0.25 -5.68
N HIS A 91 3.72 0.52 -6.55
CA HIS A 91 5.15 0.41 -6.83
C HIS A 91 5.91 1.46 -6.04
N SER A 92 6.84 1.03 -5.19
CA SER A 92 7.63 1.92 -4.33
C SER A 92 6.73 2.85 -3.50
N VAL A 93 6.77 4.16 -3.75
CA VAL A 93 5.92 5.16 -3.09
C VAL A 93 4.42 4.86 -3.25
N GLY A 94 4.02 4.19 -4.33
CA GLY A 94 2.63 3.77 -4.55
C GLY A 94 2.08 2.84 -3.46
N GLU A 95 2.93 2.10 -2.74
CA GLU A 95 2.45 1.27 -1.60
C GLU A 95 1.81 2.12 -0.50
N ILE A 96 2.20 3.39 -0.35
CA ILE A 96 1.58 4.32 0.60
C ILE A 96 0.16 4.67 0.17
N THR A 97 -0.05 4.93 -1.14
CA THR A 97 -1.37 5.14 -1.71
C THR A 97 -2.25 3.89 -1.51
N ALA A 98 -1.71 2.71 -1.80
CA ALA A 98 -2.43 1.44 -1.63
C ALA A 98 -2.78 1.18 -0.16
N ALA A 99 -1.87 1.44 0.78
CA ALA A 99 -2.12 1.31 2.21
C ALA A 99 -3.23 2.24 2.70
N ALA A 100 -3.22 3.50 2.28
CA ALA A 100 -4.27 4.46 2.62
C ALA A 100 -5.62 4.10 1.97
N ALA A 101 -5.61 3.71 0.69
CA ALA A 101 -6.80 3.26 -0.03
C ALA A 101 -7.41 1.98 0.58
N GLY A 102 -6.56 1.06 1.05
CA GLY A 102 -6.94 -0.15 1.78
C GLY A 102 -7.38 0.08 3.22
N GLY A 103 -7.34 1.33 3.72
CA GLY A 103 -7.77 1.71 5.07
C GLY A 103 -6.76 1.44 6.18
N VAL A 104 -5.51 1.11 5.85
CA VAL A 104 -4.48 0.79 6.85
C VAL A 104 -4.04 2.04 7.62
N ILE A 105 -3.84 3.14 6.92
CA ILE A 105 -3.49 4.46 7.47
C ILE A 105 -4.44 5.52 6.90
N SER A 106 -4.64 6.63 7.62
CA SER A 106 -5.46 7.73 7.08
C SER A 106 -4.74 8.43 5.91
N ALA A 107 -5.51 9.17 5.09
CA ALA A 107 -4.95 9.99 4.03
C ALA A 107 -3.96 11.03 4.60
N GLU A 108 -4.27 11.62 5.76
CA GLU A 108 -3.39 12.58 6.43
C GLU A 108 -2.09 11.93 6.91
N GLN A 109 -2.18 10.76 7.54
CA GLN A 109 -1.01 10.00 7.96
C GLN A 109 -0.15 9.61 6.77
N ALA A 110 -0.76 9.19 5.66
CA ALA A 110 -0.08 8.89 4.41
C ALA A 110 0.66 10.10 3.85
N MET A 111 0.03 11.29 3.85
CA MET A 111 0.65 12.53 3.37
C MET A 111 1.81 13.00 4.26
N VAL A 112 1.68 12.89 5.58
CA VAL A 112 2.80 13.18 6.51
C VAL A 112 3.93 12.18 6.28
N PHE A 113 3.64 10.88 6.22
CA PHE A 113 4.63 9.84 6.04
C PHE A 113 5.38 9.97 4.70
N VAL A 114 4.66 10.20 3.60
CA VAL A 114 5.29 10.33 2.27
C VAL A 114 6.13 11.60 2.13
N ARG A 115 5.73 12.71 2.77
CA ARG A 115 6.55 13.92 2.84
C ARG A 115 7.90 13.64 3.49
N GLU A 116 7.87 13.00 4.66
CA GLU A 116 9.10 12.66 5.36
C GLU A 116 9.91 11.58 4.63
N ARG A 117 9.25 10.65 3.94
CA ARG A 117 9.92 9.67 3.06
C ARG A 117 10.67 10.37 1.93
N GLY A 118 10.01 11.27 1.21
CA GLY A 118 10.62 12.03 0.12
C GLY A 118 11.82 12.86 0.60
N ARG A 119 11.66 13.58 1.72
CA ARG A 119 12.72 14.40 2.32
C ARG A 119 13.89 13.56 2.81
N ALA A 120 13.64 12.50 3.58
CA ALA A 120 14.70 11.67 4.15
C ALA A 120 15.47 10.90 3.06
N MET A 121 14.79 10.44 2.00
CA MET A 121 15.47 9.82 0.85
C MET A 121 16.32 10.82 0.07
N ALA A 122 15.85 12.07 -0.10
CA ALA A 122 16.64 13.13 -0.71
C ALA A 122 17.90 13.46 0.13
N GLU A 123 17.74 13.59 1.45
CA GLU A 123 18.85 13.81 2.39
C GLU A 123 19.85 12.66 2.38
N ALA A 124 19.39 11.40 2.40
CA ALA A 124 20.25 10.23 2.31
C ALA A 124 21.03 10.19 0.98
N SER A 125 20.39 10.60 -0.12
CA SER A 125 21.03 10.68 -1.45
C SER A 125 22.08 11.78 -1.54
N ALA A 126 21.98 12.83 -0.72
CA ALA A 126 22.96 13.92 -0.69
C ALA A 126 24.25 13.55 0.07
N VAL A 127 24.25 12.48 0.87
CA VAL A 127 25.42 12.03 1.65
C VAL A 127 26.56 11.59 0.72
N GLN A 128 26.23 10.92 -0.38
CA GLN A 128 27.22 10.48 -1.37
C GLN A 128 26.61 10.33 -2.77
N PRO A 129 27.40 10.55 -3.85
CA PRO A 129 26.93 10.36 -5.21
C PRO A 129 26.54 8.90 -5.50
N THR A 130 25.25 8.67 -5.65
CA THR A 130 24.66 7.38 -6.02
C THR A 130 23.57 7.59 -7.07
N GLY A 131 23.09 6.51 -7.69
CA GLY A 131 22.04 6.63 -8.69
C GLY A 131 21.37 5.30 -9.02
N MET A 132 20.58 5.30 -10.09
CA MET A 132 19.92 4.12 -10.61
C MET A 132 20.02 4.07 -12.14
N SER A 133 20.08 2.87 -12.71
CA SER A 133 20.02 2.63 -14.15
C SER A 133 19.09 1.47 -14.47
N ALA A 134 18.16 1.68 -15.39
CA ALA A 134 17.34 0.60 -15.92
C ALA A 134 18.20 -0.30 -16.83
N VAL A 135 18.13 -1.61 -16.58
CA VAL A 135 18.68 -2.67 -17.41
C VAL A 135 17.51 -3.36 -18.11
N VAL A 136 17.44 -3.18 -19.43
CA VAL A 136 16.29 -3.61 -20.25
C VAL A 136 16.74 -4.65 -21.27
N GLY A 137 16.07 -5.80 -21.29
CA GLY A 137 16.45 -6.94 -22.10
C GLY A 137 17.50 -7.82 -21.42
N GLY A 138 18.06 -8.78 -22.15
CA GLY A 138 18.90 -9.83 -21.59
C GLY A 138 18.10 -10.90 -20.85
N ASP A 139 18.80 -11.93 -20.38
CA ASP A 139 18.24 -12.93 -19.48
C ASP A 139 18.16 -12.36 -18.04
N PRO A 140 17.02 -12.49 -17.33
CA PRO A 140 16.85 -11.89 -16.00
C PRO A 140 17.89 -12.34 -14.97
N ASP A 141 18.27 -13.61 -14.97
CA ASP A 141 19.21 -14.18 -14.00
C ASP A 141 20.65 -13.71 -14.33
N GLU A 142 21.02 -13.69 -15.61
CA GLU A 142 22.29 -13.12 -16.06
C GLU A 142 22.40 -11.62 -15.75
N VAL A 143 21.31 -10.86 -15.94
CA VAL A 143 21.25 -9.43 -15.62
C VAL A 143 21.42 -9.22 -14.12
N ALA A 144 20.69 -9.96 -13.28
CA ALA A 144 20.80 -9.84 -11.83
C ALA A 144 22.22 -10.20 -11.34
N ALA A 145 22.80 -11.29 -11.86
CA ALA A 145 24.16 -11.70 -11.53
C ALA A 145 25.19 -10.64 -11.95
N ALA A 146 25.05 -10.05 -13.14
CA ALA A 146 25.93 -8.99 -13.60
C ALA A 146 25.84 -7.73 -12.72
N ILE A 147 24.62 -7.29 -12.36
CA ILE A 147 24.40 -6.18 -11.43
C ILE A 147 25.15 -6.44 -10.12
N SER A 148 24.95 -7.61 -9.50
CA SER A 148 25.62 -7.96 -8.24
C SER A 148 27.13 -8.08 -8.38
N SER A 149 27.66 -8.55 -9.51
CA SER A 149 29.11 -8.66 -9.75
C SER A 149 29.82 -7.30 -9.77
N HIS A 150 29.11 -6.23 -10.13
CA HIS A 150 29.58 -4.85 -10.05
C HIS A 150 29.38 -4.22 -8.64
N GLY A 151 28.89 -4.99 -7.66
CA GLY A 151 28.55 -4.48 -6.33
C GLY A 151 27.30 -3.60 -6.31
N LEU A 152 26.48 -3.64 -7.36
CA LEU A 152 25.20 -2.94 -7.43
C LEU A 152 24.09 -3.81 -6.84
N THR A 153 23.01 -3.18 -6.42
CA THR A 153 21.77 -3.84 -5.99
C THR A 153 20.76 -3.84 -7.13
N PRO A 154 20.07 -4.96 -7.43
CA PRO A 154 18.89 -4.98 -8.30
C PRO A 154 17.69 -4.37 -7.55
N ALA A 155 17.71 -3.05 -7.40
CA ALA A 155 16.79 -2.26 -6.59
C ALA A 155 15.32 -2.35 -7.03
N ASN A 156 15.06 -2.55 -8.33
CA ASN A 156 13.72 -2.91 -8.79
C ASN A 156 13.80 -4.10 -9.73
N ILE A 157 13.00 -5.13 -9.45
CA ILE A 157 12.79 -6.27 -10.34
C ILE A 157 11.34 -6.15 -10.82
N ASN A 158 11.16 -5.52 -11.98
CA ASN A 158 9.85 -5.12 -12.47
C ASN A 158 9.13 -6.19 -13.29
N GLY A 159 9.81 -7.29 -13.61
CA GLY A 159 9.33 -8.28 -14.57
C GLY A 159 9.46 -7.81 -16.02
N ALA A 160 8.99 -8.62 -16.96
CA ALA A 160 9.06 -8.35 -18.41
C ALA A 160 10.48 -7.99 -18.93
N GLY A 161 11.52 -8.57 -18.34
CA GLY A 161 12.92 -8.29 -18.69
C GLY A 161 13.39 -6.87 -18.33
N GLN A 162 12.76 -6.23 -17.33
CA GLN A 162 13.17 -4.94 -16.80
C GLN A 162 13.64 -5.08 -15.35
N VAL A 163 14.92 -4.76 -15.12
CA VAL A 163 15.52 -4.63 -13.79
C VAL A 163 16.10 -3.23 -13.66
N VAL A 164 16.16 -2.67 -12.46
CA VAL A 164 16.85 -1.41 -12.17
C VAL A 164 18.01 -1.69 -11.24
N ALA A 165 19.22 -1.40 -11.71
CA ALA A 165 20.44 -1.46 -10.93
C ALA A 165 20.61 -0.15 -10.15
N ALA A 166 21.09 -0.23 -8.91
CA ALA A 166 21.32 0.94 -8.06
C ALA A 166 22.58 0.76 -7.23
N GLY A 167 23.31 1.85 -7.01
CA GLY A 167 24.54 1.91 -6.23
C GLY A 167 25.33 3.18 -6.53
N THR A 168 26.66 3.15 -6.37
CA THR A 168 27.50 4.33 -6.62
C THR A 168 27.60 4.66 -8.11
N MET A 169 27.91 5.92 -8.42
CA MET A 169 28.07 6.36 -9.81
C MET A 169 29.18 5.59 -10.56
N ASP A 170 30.25 5.23 -9.86
CA ASP A 170 31.36 4.47 -10.44
C ASP A 170 30.95 3.03 -10.78
N GLN A 171 30.19 2.37 -9.89
CA GLN A 171 29.66 1.03 -10.14
C GLN A 171 28.68 1.03 -11.33
N LEU A 172 27.81 2.05 -11.43
CA LEU A 172 26.88 2.20 -12.55
C LEU A 172 27.61 2.48 -13.87
N ALA A 173 28.67 3.28 -13.83
CA ALA A 173 29.52 3.52 -15.01
C ALA A 173 30.20 2.22 -15.48
N ALA A 174 30.68 1.40 -14.56
CA ALA A 174 31.26 0.09 -14.88
C ALA A 174 30.24 -0.86 -15.52
N LEU A 175 29.02 -0.96 -14.98
CA LEU A 175 27.95 -1.75 -15.58
C LEU A 175 27.58 -1.24 -16.98
N SER A 176 27.54 0.08 -17.18
CA SER A 176 27.23 0.69 -18.49
C SER A 176 28.33 0.42 -19.52
N ALA A 177 29.60 0.36 -19.10
CA ALA A 177 30.73 0.05 -19.97
C ALA A 177 30.78 -1.43 -20.39
N ALA A 178 30.23 -2.33 -19.57
CA ALA A 178 30.17 -3.77 -19.83
C ALA A 178 28.74 -4.30 -19.58
N PRO A 179 27.76 -3.92 -20.41
CA PRO A 179 26.37 -4.30 -20.18
C PRO A 179 26.17 -5.82 -20.36
N PRO A 180 25.21 -6.43 -19.65
CA PRO A 180 24.85 -7.83 -19.85
C PRO A 180 24.48 -8.14 -21.30
N ALA A 181 24.68 -9.38 -21.74
CA ALA A 181 24.43 -9.77 -23.12
C ALA A 181 22.97 -9.46 -23.51
N ARG A 182 22.79 -8.79 -24.65
CA ARG A 182 21.47 -8.38 -25.18
C ARG A 182 20.66 -7.45 -24.27
N ALA A 183 21.29 -6.85 -23.25
CA ALA A 183 20.68 -5.84 -22.40
C ALA A 183 21.16 -4.43 -22.75
N ARG A 184 20.32 -3.44 -22.43
CA ARG A 184 20.67 -2.01 -22.50
C ARG A 184 20.66 -1.42 -21.11
N VAL A 185 21.68 -0.63 -20.77
CA VAL A 185 21.78 0.11 -19.50
C VAL A 185 21.42 1.58 -19.76
N ILE A 186 20.44 2.09 -19.04
CA ILE A 186 19.86 3.43 -19.25
C ILE A 186 19.81 4.16 -17.90
N PRO A 187 20.59 5.25 -17.71
CA PRO A 187 20.55 6.05 -16.48
C PRO A 187 19.15 6.63 -16.22
N LEU A 188 18.72 6.59 -14.96
CA LEU A 188 17.46 7.18 -14.52
C LEU A 188 17.68 8.57 -13.91
N LYS A 189 16.71 9.47 -14.11
CA LYS A 189 16.69 10.81 -13.50
C LYS A 189 16.19 10.71 -12.06
N VAL A 190 17.02 10.24 -11.14
CA VAL A 190 16.71 10.13 -9.72
C VAL A 190 17.84 10.70 -8.86
N ALA A 191 17.51 11.09 -7.63
CA ALA A 191 18.47 11.75 -6.73
C ALA A 191 19.54 10.80 -6.18
N GLY A 192 19.26 9.49 -6.08
CA GLY A 192 20.18 8.52 -5.50
C GLY A 192 19.77 7.07 -5.74
N ALA A 193 20.52 6.15 -5.14
CA ALA A 193 20.28 4.71 -5.22
C ALA A 193 19.17 4.25 -4.26
N PHE A 194 17.91 4.50 -4.63
CA PHE A 194 16.75 4.08 -3.84
C PHE A 194 16.65 2.55 -3.74
N HIS A 195 15.99 2.05 -2.70
CA HIS A 195 15.78 0.61 -2.48
C HIS A 195 17.09 -0.18 -2.28
N THR A 196 18.09 0.49 -1.71
CA THR A 196 19.39 -0.09 -1.35
C THR A 196 19.79 0.32 0.06
N GLU A 197 20.89 -0.26 0.56
CA GLU A 197 21.51 0.12 1.83
C GLU A 197 21.83 1.63 1.94
N HIS A 198 22.01 2.33 0.82
CA HIS A 198 22.26 3.77 0.82
C HIS A 198 21.09 4.58 1.40
N MET A 199 19.89 4.01 1.46
CA MET A 199 18.71 4.61 2.08
C MET A 199 18.54 4.24 3.57
N ALA A 200 19.49 3.54 4.19
CA ALA A 200 19.42 3.20 5.61
C ALA A 200 19.15 4.42 6.53
N PRO A 201 19.75 5.62 6.31
CA PRO A 201 19.41 6.79 7.13
C PRO A 201 17.93 7.21 7.03
N ALA A 202 17.30 6.99 5.87
CA ALA A 202 15.88 7.29 5.70
C ALA A 202 14.98 6.30 6.47
N VAL A 203 15.42 5.04 6.62
CA VAL A 203 14.72 4.04 7.44
C VAL A 203 14.64 4.48 8.90
N ASP A 204 15.71 5.05 9.45
CA ASP A 204 15.73 5.52 10.84
C ASP A 204 14.71 6.64 11.08
N VAL A 205 14.67 7.62 10.16
CA VAL A 205 13.68 8.72 10.19
C VAL A 205 12.27 8.17 10.14
N LEU A 206 11.98 7.31 9.16
CA LEU A 206 10.64 6.74 8.96
C LEU A 206 10.21 5.83 10.12
N SER A 207 11.14 5.08 10.70
CA SER A 207 10.91 4.28 11.91
C SER A 207 10.51 5.16 13.09
N GLY A 208 11.05 6.38 13.19
CA GLY A 208 10.62 7.38 14.17
C GLY A 208 9.17 7.78 14.01
N TYR A 209 8.77 8.17 12.79
CA TYR A 209 7.38 8.56 12.49
C TYR A 209 6.39 7.40 12.66
N ALA A 210 6.75 6.19 12.22
CA ALA A 210 5.90 5.02 12.28
C ALA A 210 5.45 4.66 13.71
N LYS A 211 6.26 4.98 14.74
CA LYS A 211 5.90 4.76 16.16
C LYS A 211 4.68 5.58 16.60
N ALA A 212 4.42 6.72 15.96
CA ALA A 212 3.30 7.59 16.28
C ALA A 212 2.08 7.37 15.36
N MET A 213 2.16 6.43 14.42
CA MET A 213 1.08 6.16 13.47
C MET A 213 0.15 5.06 13.98
N SER A 214 -1.14 5.40 14.08
CA SER A 214 -2.20 4.40 14.20
C SER A 214 -2.35 3.64 12.89
N THR A 215 -2.56 2.33 12.99
CA THR A 215 -2.82 1.44 11.84
C THR A 215 -4.07 0.61 12.09
N HIS A 216 -4.74 0.24 11.00
CA HIS A 216 -5.84 -0.72 10.99
C HIS A 216 -5.51 -1.84 10.01
N ASP A 217 -6.12 -3.01 10.19
CA ASP A 217 -5.96 -4.10 9.23
C ASP A 217 -6.58 -3.72 7.87
N ALA A 218 -5.92 -4.18 6.80
CA ALA A 218 -6.29 -3.85 5.45
C ALA A 218 -7.68 -4.41 5.12
N ARG A 219 -8.56 -3.54 4.64
CA ARG A 219 -9.94 -3.89 4.23
C ARG A 219 -10.01 -4.54 2.86
N VAL A 220 -8.94 -4.41 2.09
CA VAL A 220 -8.71 -5.04 0.79
C VAL A 220 -7.34 -5.71 0.87
N PRO A 221 -7.16 -6.93 0.34
CA PRO A 221 -5.84 -7.57 0.27
C PRO A 221 -4.78 -6.64 -0.32
N LEU A 222 -3.67 -6.42 0.38
CA LEU A 222 -2.56 -5.60 -0.10
C LEU A 222 -1.37 -6.48 -0.48
N VAL A 223 -0.84 -6.33 -1.69
CA VAL A 223 0.32 -7.12 -2.16
C VAL A 223 1.60 -6.31 -1.97
N SER A 224 2.55 -6.86 -1.21
CA SER A 224 3.76 -6.14 -0.81
C SER A 224 4.89 -6.23 -1.83
N ASN A 225 5.58 -5.12 -2.08
CA ASN A 225 6.78 -5.09 -2.92
C ASN A 225 7.97 -5.87 -2.37
N ARG A 226 7.98 -6.24 -1.09
CA ARG A 226 9.12 -6.94 -0.49
C ARG A 226 9.31 -8.34 -1.08
N ASP A 227 8.21 -9.06 -1.22
CA ASP A 227 8.18 -10.50 -1.47
C ASP A 227 6.96 -10.93 -2.32
N GLY A 228 6.11 -10.01 -2.74
CA GLY A 228 4.84 -10.31 -3.41
C GLY A 228 3.77 -10.88 -2.48
N ALA A 229 4.02 -10.98 -1.17
CA ALA A 229 3.03 -11.58 -0.28
C ALA A 229 1.80 -10.68 -0.11
N VAL A 230 0.62 -11.30 0.04
CA VAL A 230 -0.59 -10.62 0.52
C VAL A 230 -0.44 -10.34 2.00
N VAL A 231 -0.64 -9.08 2.41
CA VAL A 231 -0.50 -8.62 3.79
C VAL A 231 -1.81 -8.02 4.26
N HIS A 232 -2.30 -8.50 5.40
CA HIS A 232 -3.54 -8.00 6.02
C HIS A 232 -3.27 -7.13 7.24
N SER A 233 -2.26 -7.45 8.06
CA SER A 233 -2.03 -6.71 9.31
C SER A 233 -1.56 -5.29 9.04
N GLY A 234 -2.25 -4.31 9.60
CA GLY A 234 -1.90 -2.91 9.43
C GLY A 234 -0.49 -2.56 9.94
N ARG A 235 -0.08 -3.23 11.02
CA ARG A 235 1.27 -3.07 11.59
C ARG A 235 2.35 -3.64 10.68
N ASP A 236 2.10 -4.80 10.06
CA ASP A 236 3.06 -5.40 9.12
C ASP A 236 3.16 -4.55 7.84
N VAL A 237 2.04 -4.06 7.31
CA VAL A 237 2.04 -3.12 6.18
C VAL A 237 2.90 -1.89 6.51
N LEU A 238 2.71 -1.25 7.66
CA LEU A 238 3.52 -0.09 8.04
C LEU A 238 5.01 -0.44 8.22
N GLY A 239 5.34 -1.57 8.85
CA GLY A 239 6.72 -2.03 8.99
C GLY A 239 7.39 -2.31 7.63
N ARG A 240 6.65 -2.86 6.67
CA ARG A 240 7.09 -3.07 5.29
C ARG A 240 7.29 -1.75 4.57
N LEU A 241 6.39 -0.78 4.69
CA LEU A 241 6.56 0.57 4.11
C LEU A 241 7.83 1.27 4.60
N VAL A 242 8.15 1.14 5.89
CA VAL A 242 9.37 1.73 6.49
C VAL A 242 10.63 1.07 5.96
N SER A 243 10.69 -0.27 5.97
CA SER A 243 11.88 -1.00 5.52
C SER A 243 12.09 -0.95 4.00
N GLN A 244 11.01 -0.83 3.22
CA GLN A 244 11.02 -0.86 1.75
C GLN A 244 11.91 0.22 1.11
N VAL A 245 12.12 1.38 1.74
CA VAL A 245 13.02 2.42 1.16
C VAL A 245 14.46 1.94 0.96
N SER A 246 14.89 0.93 1.74
CA SER A 246 16.23 0.33 1.69
C SER A 246 16.26 -1.10 1.16
N ASN A 247 15.11 -1.64 0.72
CA ASN A 247 14.99 -3.01 0.24
C ASN A 247 14.46 -3.02 -1.21
N PRO A 248 14.88 -3.99 -2.04
CA PRO A 248 14.42 -4.11 -3.42
C PRO A 248 12.91 -4.17 -3.58
N VAL A 249 12.41 -3.61 -4.68
CA VAL A 249 11.01 -3.73 -5.12
C VAL A 249 10.84 -4.93 -6.03
N ARG A 250 10.12 -5.94 -5.56
CA ARG A 250 9.74 -7.17 -6.28
C ARG A 250 8.36 -7.02 -6.93
N TRP A 251 8.29 -6.16 -7.94
CA TRP A 251 7.06 -5.96 -8.70
C TRP A 251 6.75 -7.15 -9.62
N ASP A 252 7.78 -7.90 -10.03
CA ASP A 252 7.65 -9.24 -10.63
C ASP A 252 6.79 -10.18 -9.76
N LEU A 253 7.15 -10.35 -8.48
CA LEU A 253 6.40 -11.22 -7.56
C LEU A 253 5.01 -10.67 -7.24
N THR A 254 4.88 -9.34 -7.25
CA THR A 254 3.58 -8.67 -7.07
C THR A 254 2.63 -9.05 -8.22
N MET A 255 3.11 -9.01 -9.47
CA MET A 255 2.32 -9.43 -10.64
C MET A 255 2.07 -10.94 -10.70
N GLU A 256 3.03 -11.76 -10.27
CA GLU A 256 2.82 -13.21 -10.12
C GLU A 256 1.68 -13.49 -9.14
N THR A 257 1.65 -12.76 -8.02
CA THR A 257 0.57 -12.87 -7.03
C THR A 257 -0.77 -12.44 -7.61
N PHE A 258 -0.83 -11.39 -8.43
CA PHE A 258 -2.07 -11.03 -9.13
C PHE A 258 -2.59 -12.17 -10.02
N ALA A 259 -1.69 -12.84 -10.75
CA ALA A 259 -2.05 -14.00 -11.58
C ALA A 259 -2.58 -15.15 -10.72
N GLN A 260 -1.92 -15.46 -9.60
CA GLN A 260 -2.36 -16.49 -8.64
C GLN A 260 -3.73 -16.19 -8.03
N LEU A 261 -4.03 -14.91 -7.79
CA LEU A 261 -5.34 -14.44 -7.31
C LEU A 261 -6.44 -14.40 -8.40
N GLY A 262 -6.13 -14.79 -9.64
CA GLY A 262 -7.11 -14.81 -10.73
C GLY A 262 -7.54 -13.41 -11.18
N VAL A 263 -6.57 -12.48 -11.28
CA VAL A 263 -6.81 -11.15 -11.83
C VAL A 263 -7.41 -11.24 -13.24
N THR A 264 -8.44 -10.43 -13.49
CA THR A 264 -9.09 -10.30 -14.81
C THR A 264 -9.13 -8.85 -15.29
N GLY A 265 -9.03 -7.89 -14.37
CA GLY A 265 -8.97 -6.47 -14.67
C GLY A 265 -7.96 -5.75 -13.78
N ILE A 266 -7.17 -4.84 -14.34
CA ILE A 266 -6.24 -3.96 -13.61
C ILE A 266 -6.54 -2.51 -13.98
N ILE A 267 -6.68 -1.66 -12.97
CA ILE A 267 -6.74 -0.20 -13.15
C ILE A 267 -5.54 0.41 -12.43
N GLU A 268 -4.68 1.09 -13.19
CA GLU A 268 -3.61 1.92 -12.66
C GLU A 268 -4.13 3.34 -12.42
N VAL A 269 -4.03 3.83 -11.18
CA VAL A 269 -4.45 5.20 -10.82
C VAL A 269 -3.42 6.25 -11.27
N PRO A 270 -3.82 7.52 -11.43
CA PRO A 270 -2.92 8.61 -11.77
C PRO A 270 -1.68 8.74 -10.87
N PRO A 271 -0.55 9.20 -11.43
CA PRO A 271 -0.26 9.37 -12.86
C PRO A 271 0.01 8.00 -13.53
N ALA A 272 -0.91 7.56 -14.39
CA ALA A 272 -0.94 6.20 -14.91
C ALA A 272 -0.18 6.03 -16.23
N GLY A 273 0.41 4.85 -16.41
CA GLY A 273 0.94 4.36 -17.69
C GLY A 273 2.01 3.29 -17.52
N THR A 274 2.89 3.44 -16.53
CA THR A 274 4.07 2.58 -16.37
C THR A 274 3.66 1.18 -15.91
N LEU A 275 2.85 1.07 -14.86
CA LEU A 275 2.44 -0.23 -14.33
C LEU A 275 1.48 -0.95 -15.29
N ALA A 276 0.58 -0.21 -15.95
CA ALA A 276 -0.26 -0.74 -17.01
C ALA A 276 0.58 -1.29 -18.18
N GLY A 277 1.67 -0.60 -18.55
CA GLY A 277 2.61 -1.05 -19.57
C GLY A 277 3.32 -2.34 -19.19
N LEU A 278 3.75 -2.48 -17.94
CA LEU A 278 4.36 -3.70 -17.40
C LEU A 278 3.36 -4.86 -17.36
N ALA A 279 2.17 -4.61 -16.81
CA ALA A 279 1.11 -5.60 -16.72
C ALA A 279 0.74 -6.16 -18.11
N LYS A 280 0.61 -5.31 -19.15
CA LYS A 280 0.31 -5.75 -20.53
C LYS A 280 1.36 -6.70 -21.11
N ARG A 281 2.62 -6.60 -20.68
CA ARG A 281 3.70 -7.47 -21.15
C ARG A 281 3.66 -8.84 -20.47
N VAL A 282 3.34 -8.88 -19.18
CA VAL A 282 3.40 -10.09 -18.34
C VAL A 282 2.06 -10.84 -18.31
N LEU A 283 0.97 -10.14 -18.02
CA LEU A 283 -0.36 -10.71 -17.80
C LEU A 283 -1.15 -10.71 -19.10
N LYS A 284 -1.09 -11.84 -19.81
CA LYS A 284 -1.92 -12.07 -21.01
C LYS A 284 -3.37 -12.27 -20.57
N ASP A 285 -4.30 -11.80 -21.40
CA ASP A 285 -5.75 -11.96 -21.20
C ASP A 285 -6.37 -11.19 -20.01
N VAL A 286 -5.64 -10.23 -19.44
CA VAL A 286 -6.15 -9.31 -18.41
C VAL A 286 -6.51 -7.97 -19.06
N GLU A 287 -7.71 -7.45 -18.79
CA GLU A 287 -8.09 -6.10 -19.22
C GLU A 287 -7.34 -5.07 -18.37
N ILE A 288 -6.67 -4.09 -19.00
CA ILE A 288 -5.80 -3.14 -18.29
C ILE A 288 -6.10 -1.72 -18.73
N LEU A 289 -6.50 -0.89 -17.76
CA LEU A 289 -6.71 0.55 -17.93
C LEU A 289 -5.65 1.36 -17.18
N ALA A 290 -5.08 2.34 -17.87
CA ALA A 290 -4.29 3.41 -17.26
C ALA A 290 -5.21 4.64 -17.14
N LEU A 291 -5.65 4.95 -15.93
CA LEU A 291 -6.55 6.07 -15.64
C LEU A 291 -5.73 7.37 -15.66
N LYS A 292 -5.78 8.12 -16.77
CA LYS A 292 -4.95 9.32 -16.99
C LYS A 292 -5.73 10.60 -16.75
N SER A 293 -6.98 10.64 -17.21
CA SER A 293 -7.87 11.79 -17.03
C SER A 293 -9.27 11.33 -16.60
N PRO A 294 -10.13 12.27 -16.17
CA PRO A 294 -11.54 12.01 -15.98
C PRO A 294 -12.28 11.43 -17.19
N ASP A 295 -11.76 11.60 -18.41
CA ASP A 295 -12.39 11.04 -19.62
C ASP A 295 -12.33 9.51 -19.63
N ASP A 296 -11.39 8.91 -18.89
CA ASP A 296 -11.27 7.46 -18.75
C ASP A 296 -12.24 6.88 -17.70
N LEU A 297 -12.97 7.72 -16.93
CA LEU A 297 -13.82 7.25 -15.82
C LEU A 297 -14.98 6.37 -16.28
N GLU A 298 -15.55 6.62 -17.46
CA GLU A 298 -16.61 5.77 -18.00
C GLU A 298 -16.10 4.33 -18.22
N GLN A 299 -14.90 4.19 -18.79
CA GLN A 299 -14.26 2.89 -18.96
C GLN A 299 -13.89 2.27 -17.60
N ALA A 300 -13.40 3.08 -16.67
CA ALA A 300 -13.06 2.61 -15.33
C ALA A 300 -14.30 2.07 -14.59
N HIS A 301 -15.43 2.77 -14.66
CA HIS A 301 -16.70 2.33 -14.06
C HIS A 301 -17.23 1.05 -14.70
N ARG A 302 -17.09 0.89 -16.02
CA ARG A 302 -17.40 -0.38 -16.71
C ARG A 302 -16.52 -1.51 -16.17
N MET A 303 -15.20 -1.32 -16.14
CA MET A 303 -14.27 -2.35 -15.64
C MET A 303 -14.53 -2.71 -14.18
N VAL A 304 -14.89 -1.74 -13.34
CA VAL A 304 -15.30 -1.99 -11.95
C VAL A 304 -16.53 -2.89 -11.89
N LYS A 305 -17.54 -2.66 -12.74
CA LYS A 305 -18.75 -3.49 -12.81
C LYS A 305 -18.47 -4.90 -13.35
N GLU A 306 -17.60 -5.03 -14.34
CA GLU A 306 -17.33 -6.31 -15.03
C GLU A 306 -16.32 -7.21 -14.29
N HIS A 307 -15.32 -6.63 -13.64
CA HIS A 307 -14.24 -7.38 -12.98
C HIS A 307 -14.30 -7.34 -11.46
N GLY A 308 -15.10 -6.42 -10.90
CA GLY A 308 -15.29 -6.31 -9.47
C GLY A 308 -15.92 -7.57 -8.90
N VAL A 309 -15.35 -8.07 -7.81
CA VAL A 309 -15.87 -9.25 -7.11
C VAL A 309 -16.20 -8.81 -5.70
N SER A 310 -17.44 -9.05 -5.26
CA SER A 310 -17.83 -8.79 -3.87
C SER A 310 -17.03 -9.71 -2.95
N SER A 311 -16.03 -9.19 -2.26
CA SER A 311 -15.28 -9.96 -1.27
C SER A 311 -16.05 -10.03 0.06
N GLY A 312 -15.96 -11.17 0.76
CA GLY A 312 -16.48 -11.30 2.13
C GLY A 312 -15.72 -10.42 3.13
N VAL A 313 -14.42 -10.16 2.88
CA VAL A 313 -13.53 -9.36 3.73
C VAL A 313 -14.06 -7.94 3.99
N ALA A 314 -14.77 -7.35 3.03
CA ALA A 314 -15.35 -6.01 3.20
C ALA A 314 -16.71 -5.99 3.92
N GLN A 315 -17.38 -7.14 4.01
CA GLN A 315 -18.68 -7.28 4.69
C GLN A 315 -18.55 -7.96 6.06
N ASP A 316 -17.51 -8.76 6.26
CA ASP A 316 -17.20 -9.37 7.54
C ASP A 316 -16.33 -8.42 8.36
N PRO A 317 -16.75 -8.09 9.59
CA PRO A 317 -15.96 -7.22 10.44
C PRO A 317 -14.62 -7.87 10.75
N THR A 318 -13.49 -7.19 10.51
CA THR A 318 -12.12 -7.69 10.79
C THR A 318 -11.91 -8.16 12.22
N TRP A 319 -12.76 -7.68 13.14
CA TRP A 319 -12.90 -8.19 14.49
C TRP A 319 -14.33 -7.94 14.99
N ARG A 320 -14.81 -8.82 15.85
CA ARG A 320 -16.11 -8.72 16.55
C ARG A 320 -15.85 -8.49 18.03
N LEU A 321 -16.63 -7.60 18.64
CA LEU A 321 -16.60 -7.40 20.08
C LEU A 321 -17.73 -8.16 20.74
N VAL A 322 -17.38 -8.92 21.77
CA VAL A 322 -18.35 -9.42 22.74
C VAL A 322 -18.40 -8.41 23.89
N ILE A 323 -19.61 -7.99 24.23
CA ILE A 323 -19.88 -6.97 25.23
C ILE A 323 -20.52 -7.59 26.48
N SER A 324 -20.30 -6.96 27.63
CA SER A 324 -21.01 -7.35 28.85
C SER A 324 -22.52 -7.05 28.73
N PRO A 325 -23.41 -8.01 29.04
CA PRO A 325 -24.85 -7.79 29.00
C PRO A 325 -25.37 -7.03 30.22
N ALA A 326 -24.60 -7.00 31.32
CA ALA A 326 -25.04 -6.48 32.61
C ALA A 326 -23.91 -5.77 33.36
N LYS A 327 -24.26 -5.08 34.45
CA LYS A 327 -23.28 -4.55 35.40
C LYS A 327 -22.94 -5.62 36.42
N GLY A 328 -21.67 -6.00 36.58
CA GLY A 328 -21.28 -7.03 37.53
C GLY A 328 -19.79 -7.37 37.46
N MET A 329 -19.42 -8.51 38.01
CA MET A 329 -18.05 -9.05 37.96
C MET A 329 -17.98 -10.10 36.86
N VAL A 330 -17.04 -9.96 35.93
CA VAL A 330 -16.87 -10.93 34.85
C VAL A 330 -16.12 -12.18 35.34
N SER A 331 -16.50 -13.35 34.86
CA SER A 331 -15.77 -14.61 35.05
C SER A 331 -15.68 -15.39 33.74
N PHE A 332 -14.45 -15.71 33.30
CA PHE A 332 -14.20 -16.29 31.98
C PHE A 332 -14.48 -17.80 31.96
N THR A 333 -15.09 -18.29 30.87
CA THR A 333 -15.19 -19.74 30.60
C THR A 333 -14.13 -20.23 29.61
N HIS A 334 -13.55 -19.34 28.80
CA HIS A 334 -12.47 -19.62 27.85
C HIS A 334 -11.32 -18.63 28.05
N SER A 335 -10.12 -19.10 28.40
CA SER A 335 -9.04 -18.21 28.88
C SER A 335 -7.89 -17.98 27.89
N GLU A 336 -7.76 -18.78 26.83
CA GLU A 336 -6.55 -18.72 25.99
C GLU A 336 -6.76 -17.97 24.67
N VAL A 337 -5.90 -16.97 24.43
CA VAL A 337 -5.76 -16.30 23.14
C VAL A 337 -5.44 -17.34 22.05
N GLY A 338 -6.10 -17.22 20.90
CA GLY A 338 -5.98 -18.16 19.78
C GLY A 338 -6.97 -19.31 19.80
N THR A 339 -7.73 -19.50 20.89
CA THR A 339 -8.79 -20.51 20.99
C THR A 339 -9.94 -20.20 20.03
N ALA A 340 -10.49 -21.24 19.39
CA ALA A 340 -11.70 -21.13 18.57
C ALA A 340 -12.95 -21.18 19.46
N VAL A 341 -13.88 -20.26 19.20
CA VAL A 341 -15.17 -20.13 19.88
C VAL A 341 -16.26 -20.38 18.84
N GLU A 342 -17.11 -21.37 19.08
CA GLU A 342 -18.22 -21.67 18.19
C GLU A 342 -19.33 -20.61 18.30
N THR A 343 -20.07 -20.41 17.22
CA THR A 343 -21.24 -19.52 17.17
C THR A 343 -22.24 -19.88 18.26
N GLY A 344 -22.59 -18.91 19.11
CA GLY A 344 -23.55 -19.09 20.21
C GLY A 344 -22.94 -19.63 21.51
N SER A 345 -21.62 -19.85 21.56
CA SER A 345 -20.96 -20.32 22.78
C SER A 345 -20.96 -19.26 23.89
N VAL A 346 -21.09 -19.71 25.13
CA VAL A 346 -20.84 -18.88 26.32
C VAL A 346 -19.33 -18.75 26.51
N VAL A 347 -18.83 -17.51 26.52
CA VAL A 347 -17.39 -17.19 26.65
C VAL A 347 -17.01 -16.64 28.02
N ALA A 348 -17.98 -16.08 28.74
CA ALA A 348 -17.85 -15.61 30.10
C ALA A 348 -19.22 -15.58 30.78
N THR A 349 -19.23 -15.28 32.07
CA THR A 349 -20.41 -14.97 32.86
C THR A 349 -20.20 -13.62 33.56
N VAL A 350 -21.28 -12.90 33.85
CA VAL A 350 -21.25 -11.69 34.65
C VAL A 350 -22.11 -11.90 35.88
N GLY A 351 -21.44 -12.04 37.02
CA GLY A 351 -22.07 -12.20 38.32
C GLY A 351 -22.48 -10.87 38.92
N THR A 352 -23.70 -10.79 39.41
CA THR A 352 -24.22 -9.68 40.21
C THR A 352 -24.53 -10.16 41.63
N LEU A 353 -25.00 -9.27 42.51
CA LEU A 353 -25.41 -9.67 43.85
C LEU A 353 -26.64 -10.62 43.89
N ARG A 354 -27.40 -10.71 42.80
CA ARG A 354 -28.67 -11.45 42.75
C ARG A 354 -28.73 -12.51 41.65
N ASP A 355 -28.13 -12.21 40.51
CA ASP A 355 -28.22 -13.01 39.29
C ASP A 355 -26.86 -13.20 38.63
N THR A 356 -26.75 -14.19 37.76
CA THR A 356 -25.60 -14.41 36.86
C THR A 356 -26.09 -14.35 35.42
N TYR A 357 -25.38 -13.61 34.57
CA TYR A 357 -25.72 -13.43 33.17
C TYR A 357 -24.68 -14.09 32.28
N GLU A 358 -25.11 -14.91 31.32
CA GLU A 358 -24.20 -15.50 30.33
C GLU A 358 -23.75 -14.44 29.31
N VAL A 359 -22.46 -14.44 29.00
CA VAL A 359 -21.89 -13.67 27.91
C VAL A 359 -21.70 -14.60 26.72
N VAL A 360 -22.51 -14.41 25.69
CA VAL A 360 -22.54 -15.26 24.49
C VAL A 360 -21.72 -14.61 23.37
N ALA A 361 -20.99 -15.42 22.60
CA ALA A 361 -20.38 -15.02 21.33
C ALA A 361 -21.34 -15.32 20.17
N PRO A 362 -22.21 -14.39 19.75
CA PRO A 362 -23.33 -14.67 18.85
C PRO A 362 -22.91 -15.13 17.45
N HIS A 363 -21.66 -14.88 17.06
CA HIS A 363 -21.15 -15.24 15.74
C HIS A 363 -19.84 -16.06 15.78
N GLY A 364 -19.41 -16.49 16.96
CA GLY A 364 -18.15 -17.21 17.14
C GLY A 364 -16.92 -16.43 16.66
N GLY A 365 -15.79 -17.14 16.56
CA GLY A 365 -14.53 -16.61 16.06
C GLY A 365 -13.33 -17.14 16.84
N ARG A 366 -12.15 -16.59 16.58
CA ARG A 366 -10.91 -16.90 17.28
C ARG A 366 -10.61 -15.81 18.31
N VAL A 367 -10.29 -16.18 19.55
CA VAL A 367 -9.95 -15.22 20.60
C VAL A 367 -8.71 -14.43 20.22
N VAL A 368 -8.82 -13.11 20.10
CA VAL A 368 -7.69 -12.21 19.83
C VAL A 368 -7.12 -11.70 21.14
N GLU A 369 -7.98 -11.14 21.99
CA GLU A 369 -7.60 -10.59 23.29
C GLU A 369 -8.83 -10.44 24.18
N TRP A 370 -8.62 -10.58 25.49
CA TRP A 370 -9.55 -10.11 26.51
C TRP A 370 -9.26 -8.63 26.79
N LEU A 371 -10.31 -7.80 26.82
CA LEU A 371 -10.22 -6.36 27.04
C LEU A 371 -10.39 -5.97 28.52
N VAL A 372 -10.57 -6.99 29.37
CA VAL A 372 -10.73 -6.94 30.82
C VAL A 372 -10.02 -8.16 31.42
N GLU A 373 -9.78 -8.17 32.73
CA GLU A 373 -9.23 -9.30 33.47
C GLU A 373 -10.35 -10.14 34.12
N ASP A 374 -10.05 -11.40 34.43
CA ASP A 374 -10.99 -12.26 35.15
C ASP A 374 -11.24 -11.70 36.55
N GLY A 375 -12.52 -11.52 36.90
CA GLY A 375 -12.90 -10.83 38.13
C GLY A 375 -12.92 -9.29 38.02
N ASP A 376 -12.82 -8.69 36.84
CA ASP A 376 -13.02 -7.24 36.71
C ASP A 376 -14.49 -6.81 36.82
N PRO A 377 -14.76 -5.61 37.37
CA PRO A 377 -16.07 -4.99 37.29
C PRO A 377 -16.34 -4.47 35.87
N VAL A 378 -17.48 -4.85 35.32
CA VAL A 378 -17.91 -4.46 33.96
C VAL A 378 -19.27 -3.75 33.97
N SER A 379 -19.50 -2.92 32.96
CA SER A 379 -20.79 -2.23 32.72
C SER A 379 -21.53 -2.79 31.49
N PRO A 380 -22.86 -2.66 31.40
CA PRO A 380 -23.61 -3.07 30.21
C PRO A 380 -23.05 -2.36 28.96
N GLY A 381 -22.79 -3.13 27.90
CA GLY A 381 -22.22 -2.61 26.66
C GLY A 381 -20.71 -2.43 26.66
N GLN A 382 -20.02 -2.65 27.79
CA GLN A 382 -18.56 -2.61 27.85
C GLN A 382 -17.98 -3.76 27.02
N PRO A 383 -17.07 -3.50 26.07
CA PRO A 383 -16.33 -4.56 25.38
C PRO A 383 -15.47 -5.36 26.37
N ILE A 384 -15.58 -6.68 26.31
CA ILE A 384 -14.82 -7.57 27.21
C ILE A 384 -13.94 -8.57 26.47
N LEU A 385 -14.29 -8.91 25.22
CA LEU A 385 -13.54 -9.88 24.40
C LEU A 385 -13.55 -9.44 22.94
N ARG A 386 -12.39 -9.50 22.30
CA ARG A 386 -12.24 -9.33 20.85
C ARG A 386 -12.06 -10.69 20.18
N LEU A 387 -12.90 -10.97 19.19
CA LEU A 387 -12.85 -12.16 18.36
C LEU A 387 -12.47 -11.79 16.93
N HIS A 388 -11.59 -12.56 16.29
CA HIS A 388 -11.39 -12.54 14.85
C HIS A 388 -12.40 -13.49 14.21
N PRO A 389 -13.16 -13.13 13.17
CA PRO A 389 -14.02 -14.08 12.48
C PRO A 389 -13.19 -15.26 11.97
N GLN A 390 -13.71 -16.48 12.06
CA GLN A 390 -13.15 -17.57 11.26
C GLN A 390 -13.63 -17.38 9.82
N GLU A 391 -12.72 -17.54 8.86
CA GLU A 391 -13.08 -17.62 7.45
C GLU A 391 -14.11 -18.75 7.29
N GLY A 392 -15.30 -18.39 6.82
CA GLY A 392 -16.41 -19.32 6.60
C GLY A 392 -16.28 -20.11 5.31
#